data_AF-A0A817MJK2-F1
#
_entry.id   AF-A0A817MJK2-F1
#
_cell.length_a   1.000
_cell.length_b   1.000
_cell.length_c   1.000
_cell.angle_alpha   90.00
_cell.angle_beta   90.00
_cell.angle_gamma   90.00
#
_symmetry.space_group_name_H-M   'P 1'
#
loop_
_entity.id
_entity.type
_entity.pdbx_description
1 polymer ?
#
loop_
_entity_poly.entity_id
_entity_poly.type
_entity_poly.pdbx_seq_one_letter_code
_entity_poly.pdbx_strand_id
1 'polypeptide(L)'
;MLTTHIKLLFYLLITCSYINAFIPYPVIGDGAHTSDSITHTEITQAGFIRCLTRFFYDTRIKPNKKKGNTINEQEYFTKKQTIDDLYKLAYPEYSQAQVELHSLPLKFTLDFVMTEDALVDFNTNTKKLSAAHFDSEAFINGSRRILQLRQIVVNDTRTTNKDLTNARQSLGRLLHTLQDFYSHSNWIEMGKTNINNLIGVKENIGSVAGQNQATCANNGCTKIEKSCTLWERITLRTCPLVYYDCKNNILPQINSQELLTSGYLFNQSNDNYGPLNKPTNVQKCSHGGVIDDSSNVPAIGGINKDANTLILSPHSNLHFKAVDLAIKATEQFLNNLRKDIGDKNFDRLFIINPTQEQHQAASHAVKNGTRFRFFTSFLSVSSKQGDGLLTDLKHWITKRINMIKSILSGFFPDQKKLDIPTYDLSDLQVNVKDVNNFRAAPYIIESRNTGRKKRFIDVLRNRQ
;
A
#
# COMPACT_ATOMS: atom_id res chain seq x y z
N MET A 1 -13.92 35.96 6.16
CA MET A 1 -12.99 34.90 6.62
C MET A 1 -13.60 33.49 6.63
N LEU A 2 -14.91 33.32 6.46
CA LEU A 2 -15.56 32.00 6.35
C LEU A 2 -15.46 31.35 4.94
N THR A 3 -15.13 32.13 3.92
CA THR A 3 -15.22 31.73 2.50
C THR A 3 -13.93 31.13 1.93
N THR A 4 -12.78 31.31 2.58
CA THR A 4 -11.48 30.78 2.13
C THR A 4 -11.22 29.36 2.65
N HIS A 5 -11.71 29.01 3.84
CA HIS A 5 -11.62 27.66 4.39
C HIS A 5 -12.58 26.67 3.71
N ILE A 6 -13.73 27.15 3.21
CA ILE A 6 -14.67 26.35 2.42
C ILE A 6 -14.08 26.02 1.04
N LYS A 7 -13.29 26.92 0.44
CA LYS A 7 -12.65 26.66 -0.87
C LYS A 7 -11.48 25.67 -0.79
N LEU A 8 -10.77 25.59 0.33
CA LEU A 8 -9.71 24.60 0.54
C LEU A 8 -10.29 23.19 0.75
N LEU A 9 -11.42 23.08 1.45
CA LEU A 9 -12.19 21.83 1.53
C LEU A 9 -12.78 21.44 0.16
N PHE A 10 -13.26 22.41 -0.62
CA PHE A 10 -13.81 22.17 -1.96
C PHE A 10 -12.78 21.66 -2.98
N TYR A 11 -11.52 22.08 -2.87
CA TYR A 11 -10.44 21.60 -3.75
C TYR A 11 -9.96 20.19 -3.40
N LEU A 12 -10.06 19.77 -2.13
CA LEU A 12 -9.86 18.38 -1.71
C LEU A 12 -10.99 17.44 -2.18
N LEU A 13 -12.19 17.98 -2.42
CA LEU A 13 -13.40 17.22 -2.77
C LEU A 13 -13.64 17.02 -4.28
N ILE A 14 -12.83 17.62 -5.16
CA ILE A 14 -13.07 17.58 -6.61
C ILE A 14 -12.13 16.62 -7.38
N THR A 15 -11.12 16.02 -6.74
CA THR A 15 -10.14 15.16 -7.43
C THR A 15 -10.22 13.66 -7.10
N CYS A 16 -11.07 13.21 -6.18
CA CYS A 16 -11.22 11.79 -5.86
C CYS A 16 -12.38 11.14 -6.60
N SER A 17 -12.09 10.46 -7.71
CA SER A 17 -13.03 9.58 -8.41
C SER A 17 -12.32 8.31 -8.91
N TYR A 18 -11.35 7.81 -8.14
CA TYR A 18 -10.65 6.55 -8.41
C TYR A 18 -10.23 5.99 -7.05
N ILE A 19 -10.80 4.85 -6.65
CA ILE A 19 -10.28 4.03 -5.55
C ILE A 19 -9.85 2.73 -6.21
N ASN A 20 -8.59 2.40 -6.00
CA ASN A 20 -7.94 1.18 -6.42
C ASN A 20 -7.62 0.35 -5.16
N ALA A 21 -7.01 -0.82 -5.33
CA ALA A 21 -6.95 -1.82 -4.28
C ALA A 21 -6.27 -1.36 -2.99
N PHE A 22 -6.58 -2.07 -1.89
CA PHE A 22 -6.07 -1.84 -0.54
C PHE A 22 -5.88 -0.34 -0.21
N ILE A 23 -7.02 0.34 -0.21
CA ILE A 23 -7.22 1.80 -0.14
C ILE A 23 -6.14 2.54 0.65
N PRO A 24 -5.37 3.45 0.02
CA PRO A 24 -4.68 4.52 0.74
C PRO A 24 -5.73 5.45 1.39
N TYR A 25 -5.89 5.34 2.71
CA TYR A 25 -6.78 6.17 3.55
C TYR A 25 -6.54 7.68 3.29
N PRO A 26 -7.56 8.59 3.12
CA PRO A 26 -8.98 8.53 3.47
C PRO A 26 -9.95 9.04 2.35
N VAL A 27 -10.84 8.21 1.80
CA VAL A 27 -11.86 8.67 0.83
C VAL A 27 -13.30 8.48 1.30
N ILE A 28 -13.56 7.65 2.33
CA ILE A 28 -14.90 7.52 2.91
C ILE A 28 -14.81 7.75 4.42
N GLY A 29 -14.84 9.02 4.78
CA GLY A 29 -14.89 9.49 6.15
C GLY A 29 -16.25 9.24 6.76
N ASP A 30 -16.35 8.19 7.57
CA ASP A 30 -17.15 8.25 8.80
C ASP A 30 -16.44 7.52 9.96
N GLY A 31 -15.09 7.48 9.94
CA GLY A 31 -14.25 7.07 11.07
C GLY A 31 -14.42 5.63 11.60
N ALA A 32 -15.33 4.82 11.04
CA ALA A 32 -15.74 3.54 11.63
C ALA A 32 -15.75 2.33 10.67
N HIS A 33 -15.79 2.52 9.35
CA HIS A 33 -15.99 1.40 8.40
C HIS A 33 -14.79 1.08 7.50
N THR A 34 -13.91 2.06 7.24
CA THR A 34 -12.63 1.86 6.52
C THR A 34 -11.44 1.68 7.47
N SER A 35 -11.62 1.99 8.76
CA SER A 35 -10.60 1.89 9.83
C SER A 35 -10.06 0.47 10.04
N ASP A 36 -10.79 -0.53 9.56
CA ASP A 36 -10.52 -1.95 9.79
C ASP A 36 -9.90 -2.64 8.56
N SER A 37 -9.78 -1.92 7.44
CA SER A 37 -9.11 -2.43 6.24
C SER A 37 -7.60 -2.27 6.38
N ILE A 38 -6.86 -3.19 5.77
CA ILE A 38 -5.41 -3.12 5.65
C ILE A 38 -5.04 -2.55 4.28
N THR A 39 -4.10 -1.61 4.27
CA THR A 39 -3.66 -0.92 3.04
C THR A 39 -2.49 -1.62 2.35
N HIS A 40 -2.24 -1.26 1.09
CA HIS A 40 -1.02 -1.62 0.35
C HIS A 40 0.26 -1.34 1.15
N THR A 41 0.33 -0.15 1.74
CA THR A 41 1.50 0.29 2.48
C THR A 41 1.72 -0.55 3.73
N GLU A 42 0.65 -0.93 4.44
CA GLU A 42 0.70 -1.82 5.60
C GLU A 42 1.11 -3.26 5.23
N ILE A 43 0.62 -3.78 4.10
CA ILE A 43 1.05 -5.06 3.55
C ILE A 43 2.55 -5.03 3.24
N THR A 44 3.02 -3.98 2.56
CA THR A 44 4.45 -3.76 2.27
C THR A 44 5.29 -3.69 3.54
N GLN A 45 4.85 -2.92 4.55
CA GLN A 45 5.57 -2.81 5.81
C GLN A 45 5.62 -4.15 6.56
N ALA A 46 4.50 -4.89 6.64
CA ALA A 46 4.44 -6.19 7.31
C ALA A 46 5.31 -7.25 6.61
N GLY A 47 5.24 -7.32 5.28
CA GLY A 47 6.08 -8.22 4.48
C GLY A 47 7.57 -7.88 4.61
N PHE A 48 7.90 -6.59 4.66
CA PHE A 48 9.28 -6.15 4.89
C PHE A 48 9.79 -6.49 6.29
N ILE A 49 9.01 -6.28 7.35
CA ILE A 49 9.40 -6.65 8.72
C ILE A 49 9.76 -8.13 8.79
N ARG A 50 8.94 -9.02 8.21
CA ARG A 50 9.20 -10.47 8.18
C ARG A 50 10.47 -10.82 7.39
N CYS A 51 10.70 -10.16 6.25
CA CYS A 51 11.96 -10.30 5.51
C CYS A 51 13.17 -9.78 6.32
N LEU A 52 13.03 -8.68 7.04
CA LEU A 52 14.09 -8.08 7.87
C LEU A 52 14.41 -8.96 9.08
N THR A 53 13.41 -9.59 9.70
CA THR A 53 13.59 -10.63 10.72
C THR A 53 14.52 -11.72 10.20
N ARG A 54 14.28 -12.24 8.99
CA ARG A 54 15.16 -13.24 8.39
C ARG A 54 16.55 -12.69 8.07
N PHE A 55 16.63 -11.46 7.56
CA PHE A 55 17.90 -10.79 7.26
C PHE A 55 18.80 -10.69 8.51
N PHE A 56 18.31 -10.14 9.61
CA PHE A 56 19.10 -10.03 10.84
C PHE A 56 19.39 -11.38 11.47
N TYR A 57 18.47 -12.34 11.39
CA TYR A 57 18.74 -13.70 11.85
C TYR A 57 19.97 -14.30 11.16
N ASP A 58 19.97 -14.27 9.83
CA ASP A 58 21.02 -14.89 9.02
C ASP A 58 22.36 -14.14 9.14
N THR A 59 22.34 -12.80 9.17
CA THR A 59 23.55 -11.97 9.08
C THR A 59 24.15 -11.60 10.44
N ARG A 60 23.36 -11.59 11.52
CA ARG A 60 23.80 -11.14 12.85
C ARG A 60 23.56 -12.18 13.94
N ILE A 61 22.34 -12.70 14.08
CA ILE A 61 21.97 -13.56 15.22
C ILE A 61 22.63 -14.95 15.12
N LYS A 62 22.43 -15.66 14.01
CA LYS A 62 22.95 -17.02 13.80
C LYS A 62 24.48 -17.08 13.87
N PRO A 63 25.26 -16.15 13.30
CA PRO A 63 26.70 -16.11 13.47
C PRO A 63 27.13 -15.89 14.94
N ASN A 64 26.43 -15.03 15.68
CA ASN A 64 26.76 -14.72 17.08
C ASN A 64 26.32 -15.83 18.07
N LYS A 65 25.35 -16.68 17.71
CA LYS A 65 25.00 -17.87 18.48
C LYS A 65 26.18 -18.83 18.67
N LYS A 66 27.05 -18.92 17.65
CA LYS A 66 28.30 -19.70 17.73
C LYS A 66 29.32 -19.13 18.72
N LYS A 67 29.13 -17.89 19.20
CA LYS A 67 29.98 -17.20 20.18
C LYS A 67 29.38 -17.17 21.60
N GLY A 68 28.36 -17.99 21.88
CA GLY A 68 27.80 -18.17 23.23
C GLY A 68 26.46 -17.45 23.50
N ASN A 69 25.86 -16.79 22.51
CA ASN A 69 24.55 -16.14 22.65
C ASN A 69 23.40 -17.14 22.41
N THR A 70 22.40 -17.20 23.31
CA THR A 70 21.45 -18.34 23.43
C THR A 70 20.06 -18.09 22.84
N ILE A 71 19.89 -17.16 21.89
CA ILE A 71 18.56 -16.90 21.30
C ILE A 71 18.00 -18.16 20.63
N ASN A 72 16.82 -18.58 21.10
CA ASN A 72 16.07 -19.70 20.54
C ASN A 72 15.49 -19.27 19.17
N GLU A 73 15.73 -20.08 18.13
CA GLU A 73 15.31 -19.76 16.76
C GLU A 73 13.78 -19.73 16.63
N GLN A 74 13.09 -20.69 17.25
CA GLN A 74 11.63 -20.75 17.24
C GLN A 74 11.03 -19.54 17.96
N GLU A 75 11.60 -19.15 19.11
CA GLU A 75 11.17 -17.95 19.83
C GLU A 75 11.37 -16.67 18.98
N TYR A 76 12.53 -16.56 18.33
CA TYR A 76 12.87 -15.40 17.51
C TYR A 76 11.85 -15.15 16.40
N PHE A 77 11.44 -16.20 15.67
CA PHE A 77 10.47 -16.08 14.58
C PHE A 77 9.01 -16.03 15.05
N THR A 78 8.71 -16.45 16.28
CA THR A 78 7.33 -16.45 16.81
C THR A 78 6.96 -15.16 17.53
N LYS A 79 7.93 -14.37 17.99
CA LYS A 79 7.68 -13.09 18.67
C LYS A 79 7.27 -12.00 17.66
N LYS A 80 6.28 -11.16 18.03
CA LYS A 80 5.96 -9.95 17.26
C LYS A 80 7.06 -8.93 17.47
N GLN A 81 7.56 -8.34 16.38
CA GLN A 81 8.66 -7.39 16.45
C GLN A 81 8.37 -6.18 15.56
N THR A 82 8.70 -4.99 16.04
CA THR A 82 8.87 -3.79 15.23
C THR A 82 10.25 -3.79 14.57
N ILE A 83 10.52 -2.83 13.67
CA ILE A 83 11.88 -2.60 13.17
C ILE A 83 12.85 -2.28 14.30
N ASP A 84 12.45 -1.49 15.31
CA ASP A 84 13.34 -1.11 16.40
C ASP A 84 13.66 -2.29 17.32
N ASP A 85 12.68 -3.17 17.58
CA ASP A 85 12.92 -4.42 18.29
C ASP A 85 13.94 -5.28 17.55
N LEU A 86 13.85 -5.34 16.21
CA LEU A 86 14.76 -6.08 15.36
C LEU A 86 16.20 -5.52 15.43
N TYR A 87 16.38 -4.21 15.35
CA TYR A 87 17.69 -3.57 15.55
C TYR A 87 18.23 -3.83 16.95
N LYS A 88 17.40 -3.72 17.99
CA LYS A 88 17.82 -3.96 19.37
C LYS A 88 18.29 -5.41 19.60
N LEU A 89 17.64 -6.38 18.94
CA LEU A 89 18.05 -7.79 18.99
C LEU A 89 19.34 -8.03 18.18
N ALA A 90 19.49 -7.39 17.02
CA ALA A 90 20.65 -7.54 16.16
C ALA A 90 21.91 -6.86 16.73
N TYR A 91 21.73 -5.76 17.48
CA TYR A 91 22.77 -4.92 18.06
C TYR A 91 22.48 -4.68 19.56
N PRO A 92 22.67 -5.70 20.42
CA PRO A 92 22.35 -5.59 21.85
C PRO A 92 23.10 -4.46 22.56
N GLU A 93 24.29 -4.10 22.06
CA GLU A 93 25.14 -3.02 22.54
C GLU A 93 24.58 -1.61 22.28
N TYR A 94 23.62 -1.45 21.37
CA TYR A 94 23.01 -0.15 21.11
C TYR A 94 22.10 0.27 22.25
N SER A 95 22.27 1.50 22.74
CA SER A 95 21.25 2.19 23.54
C SER A 95 19.97 2.41 22.72
N GLN A 96 18.87 2.75 23.39
CA GLN A 96 17.60 3.07 22.72
C GLN A 96 17.75 4.20 21.69
N ALA A 97 18.47 5.27 22.05
CA ALA A 97 18.75 6.38 21.15
C ALA A 97 19.57 5.95 19.91
N GLN A 98 20.49 5.00 20.08
CA GLN A 98 21.24 4.44 18.95
C GLN A 98 20.33 3.57 18.07
N VAL A 99 19.45 2.74 18.62
CA VAL A 99 18.47 1.98 17.82
C VAL A 99 17.61 2.92 16.96
N GLU A 100 17.09 3.99 17.55
CA GLU A 100 16.29 4.98 16.84
C GLU A 100 17.08 5.68 15.73
N LEU A 101 18.32 6.08 16.02
CA LEU A 101 19.20 6.74 15.07
C LEU A 101 19.59 5.81 13.90
N HIS A 102 19.94 4.56 14.21
CA HIS A 102 20.46 3.60 13.23
C HIS A 102 19.37 2.96 12.36
N SER A 103 18.13 2.88 12.85
CA SER A 103 16.98 2.42 12.08
C SER A 103 16.37 3.50 11.18
N LEU A 104 16.67 4.78 11.45
CA LEU A 104 16.00 5.91 10.80
C LEU A 104 16.15 5.93 9.27
N PRO A 105 17.35 5.73 8.68
CA PRO A 105 17.50 5.69 7.22
C PRO A 105 16.72 4.55 6.57
N LEU A 106 16.63 3.38 7.22
CA LEU A 106 15.82 2.26 6.76
C LEU A 106 14.34 2.62 6.74
N LYS A 107 13.84 3.25 7.82
CA LYS A 107 12.44 3.65 7.93
C LYS A 107 12.05 4.63 6.83
N PHE A 108 12.89 5.63 6.54
CA PHE A 108 12.67 6.55 5.42
C PHE A 108 12.70 5.85 4.07
N THR A 109 13.63 4.91 3.90
CA THR A 109 13.73 4.15 2.65
C THR A 109 12.49 3.27 2.43
N LEU A 110 11.98 2.64 3.48
CA LEU A 110 10.77 1.84 3.43
C LEU A 110 9.53 2.72 3.19
N ASP A 111 9.43 3.88 3.85
CA ASP A 111 8.36 4.87 3.62
C ASP A 111 8.31 5.33 2.16
N PHE A 112 9.47 5.50 1.52
CA PHE A 112 9.57 5.82 0.11
C PHE A 112 9.08 4.68 -0.80
N VAL A 113 9.44 3.43 -0.51
CA VAL A 113 8.92 2.25 -1.24
C VAL A 113 7.41 2.14 -1.07
N MET A 114 6.90 2.31 0.14
CA MET A 114 5.46 2.33 0.45
C MET A 114 4.74 3.47 -0.29
N THR A 115 5.40 4.62 -0.45
CA THR A 115 4.84 5.74 -1.23
C THR A 115 4.71 5.37 -2.70
N GLU A 116 5.73 4.75 -3.30
CA GLU A 116 5.69 4.34 -4.72
C GLU A 116 4.76 3.15 -4.97
N ASP A 117 4.50 2.33 -3.95
CA ASP A 117 3.44 1.33 -3.92
C ASP A 117 2.07 2.03 -4.01
N ALA A 118 1.74 2.89 -3.04
CA ALA A 118 0.46 3.62 -3.04
C ALA A 118 0.25 4.52 -4.27
N LEU A 119 1.32 5.04 -4.87
CA LEU A 119 1.24 5.92 -6.04
C LEU A 119 0.71 5.23 -7.29
N VAL A 120 0.77 3.90 -7.39
CA VAL A 120 0.25 3.18 -8.55
C VAL A 120 -1.24 3.48 -8.77
N ASP A 121 -1.97 3.69 -7.67
CA ASP A 121 -3.40 4.02 -7.66
C ASP A 121 -3.71 5.45 -8.11
N PHE A 122 -2.74 6.35 -8.09
CA PHE A 122 -2.98 7.77 -8.35
C PHE A 122 -2.28 8.26 -9.61
N ASN A 123 -1.20 7.60 -10.00
CA ASN A 123 -0.39 8.00 -11.14
C ASN A 123 -1.20 7.85 -12.43
N THR A 124 -1.16 8.88 -13.28
CA THR A 124 -1.94 8.95 -14.52
C THR A 124 -1.68 7.80 -15.48
N ASN A 125 -0.48 7.20 -15.43
CA ASN A 125 -0.06 6.13 -16.32
C ASN A 125 -0.41 4.74 -15.79
N THR A 126 -0.67 4.59 -14.49
CA THR A 126 -0.91 3.27 -13.90
C THR A 126 -2.30 3.09 -13.32
N LYS A 127 -2.94 4.16 -12.82
CA LYS A 127 -4.24 4.09 -12.13
C LYS A 127 -5.40 3.51 -12.95
N LYS A 128 -5.22 3.41 -14.27
CA LYS A 128 -6.19 2.83 -15.22
C LYS A 128 -5.62 1.62 -15.93
N LEU A 129 -4.34 1.31 -15.75
CA LEU A 129 -3.66 0.29 -16.51
C LEU A 129 -4.03 -1.08 -15.92
N SER A 130 -4.77 -1.89 -16.66
CA SER A 130 -5.18 -3.21 -16.17
C SER A 130 -4.00 -4.10 -15.76
N ALA A 131 -2.86 -4.00 -16.45
CA ALA A 131 -1.64 -4.72 -16.06
C ALA A 131 -1.03 -4.24 -14.74
N ALA A 132 -1.30 -3.02 -14.27
CA ALA A 132 -0.83 -2.56 -12.97
C ALA A 132 -1.64 -3.14 -11.80
N HIS A 133 -2.88 -3.55 -12.06
CA HIS A 133 -3.85 -3.99 -11.04
C HIS A 133 -4.34 -5.43 -11.23
N PHE A 134 -3.84 -6.17 -12.24
CA PHE A 134 -4.38 -7.48 -12.61
C PHE A 134 -5.87 -7.48 -13.00
N ASP A 135 -6.45 -6.32 -13.32
CA ASP A 135 -7.82 -6.19 -13.81
C ASP A 135 -7.99 -6.78 -15.21
N SER A 136 -9.25 -7.00 -15.61
CA SER A 136 -9.65 -7.41 -16.96
C SER A 136 -8.93 -8.63 -17.51
N GLU A 137 -8.64 -9.57 -16.62
CA GLU A 137 -7.93 -10.81 -16.91
C GLU A 137 -6.52 -10.59 -17.50
N ALA A 138 -5.92 -9.41 -17.27
CA ALA A 138 -4.59 -9.02 -17.77
C ALA A 138 -3.43 -9.73 -17.03
N PHE A 139 -3.57 -11.01 -16.68
CA PHE A 139 -2.63 -11.76 -15.85
C PHE A 139 -1.24 -11.90 -16.47
N ILE A 140 -1.17 -12.19 -17.78
CA ILE A 140 0.12 -12.29 -18.48
C ILE A 140 0.81 -10.92 -18.50
N ASN A 141 0.08 -9.85 -18.80
CA ASN A 141 0.61 -8.49 -18.87
C ASN A 141 1.05 -7.98 -17.49
N GLY A 142 0.25 -8.21 -16.45
CA GLY A 142 0.61 -7.86 -15.07
C GLY A 142 1.82 -8.64 -14.57
N SER A 143 1.92 -9.93 -14.85
CA SER A 143 3.11 -10.70 -14.48
C SER A 143 4.36 -10.25 -15.26
N ARG A 144 4.23 -9.97 -16.57
CA ARG A 144 5.31 -9.37 -17.36
C ARG A 144 5.78 -8.04 -16.78
N ARG A 145 4.85 -7.19 -16.37
CA ARG A 145 5.13 -5.90 -15.72
C ARG A 145 5.93 -6.10 -14.43
N ILE A 146 5.56 -7.06 -13.59
CA ILE A 146 6.33 -7.43 -12.38
C ILE A 146 7.75 -7.86 -12.76
N LEU A 147 7.92 -8.73 -13.76
CA LEU A 147 9.24 -9.21 -14.20
C LEU A 147 10.13 -8.08 -14.73
N GLN A 148 9.57 -7.16 -15.51
CA GLN A 148 10.29 -5.99 -16.03
C GLN A 148 10.76 -5.07 -14.90
N LEU A 149 9.87 -4.76 -13.95
CA LEU A 149 10.25 -3.97 -12.78
C LEU A 149 11.31 -4.68 -11.92
N ARG A 150 11.19 -5.99 -11.70
CA ARG A 150 12.19 -6.80 -10.97
C ARG A 150 13.55 -6.68 -11.64
N GLN A 151 13.60 -6.74 -12.97
CA GLN A 151 14.85 -6.63 -13.72
C GLN A 151 15.53 -5.27 -13.48
N ILE A 152 14.76 -4.18 -13.41
CA ILE A 152 15.28 -2.85 -13.07
C ILE A 152 15.91 -2.87 -11.67
N VAL A 153 15.20 -3.40 -10.67
CA VAL A 153 15.70 -3.49 -9.29
C VAL A 153 17.01 -4.29 -9.22
N VAL A 154 17.06 -5.44 -9.88
CA VAL A 154 18.25 -6.31 -9.90
C VAL A 154 19.43 -5.64 -10.60
N ASN A 155 19.21 -5.00 -11.76
CA ASN A 155 20.28 -4.34 -12.51
C ASN A 155 20.84 -3.14 -11.75
N ASP A 156 19.96 -2.31 -11.17
CA ASP A 156 20.37 -1.11 -10.45
C ASP A 156 21.16 -1.46 -9.19
N THR A 157 20.72 -2.47 -8.45
CA THR A 157 21.39 -2.94 -7.22
C THR A 157 22.75 -3.56 -7.49
N ARG A 158 22.92 -4.30 -8.59
CA ARG A 158 24.21 -4.89 -8.99
C ARG A 158 25.20 -3.86 -9.55
N THR A 159 24.73 -2.70 -9.98
CA THR A 159 25.61 -1.62 -10.44
C THR A 159 26.29 -0.96 -9.23
N THR A 160 27.62 -0.95 -9.21
CA THR A 160 28.40 -0.42 -8.07
C THR A 160 28.25 1.10 -7.98
N ASN A 161 28.10 1.64 -6.76
CA ASN A 161 27.93 3.07 -6.48
C ASN A 161 26.75 3.76 -7.16
N LYS A 162 25.82 3.00 -7.78
CA LYS A 162 24.62 3.54 -8.37
C LYS A 162 23.63 3.99 -7.30
N ASP A 163 23.03 5.16 -7.51
CA ASP A 163 21.87 5.61 -6.75
C ASP A 163 20.67 4.67 -6.97
N LEU A 164 20.06 4.23 -5.88
CA LEU A 164 19.02 3.21 -5.87
C LEU A 164 17.60 3.76 -5.83
N THR A 165 17.42 5.06 -6.09
CA THR A 165 16.10 5.69 -6.18
C THR A 165 15.20 4.96 -7.18
N ASN A 166 15.65 4.78 -8.42
CA ASN A 166 14.88 4.07 -9.45
C ASN A 166 14.58 2.60 -9.08
N ALA A 167 15.51 1.92 -8.40
CA ALA A 167 15.28 0.57 -7.87
C ALA A 167 14.17 0.56 -6.81
N ARG A 168 14.15 1.53 -5.90
CA ARG A 168 13.11 1.64 -4.86
C ARG A 168 11.75 2.01 -5.43
N GLN A 169 11.70 2.90 -6.43
CA GLN A 169 10.46 3.22 -7.15
C GLN A 169 9.91 2.00 -7.88
N SER A 170 10.77 1.30 -8.61
CA SER A 170 10.41 0.07 -9.31
C SER A 170 9.96 -1.02 -8.34
N LEU A 171 10.58 -1.10 -7.15
CA LEU A 171 10.15 -2.04 -6.12
C LEU A 171 8.75 -1.72 -5.60
N GLY A 172 8.45 -0.47 -5.21
CA GLY A 172 7.12 -0.10 -4.72
C GLY A 172 6.03 -0.41 -5.75
N ARG A 173 6.25 0.01 -7.00
CA ARG A 173 5.33 -0.24 -8.11
C ARG A 173 5.15 -1.72 -8.44
N LEU A 174 6.15 -2.56 -8.16
CA LEU A 174 6.08 -3.99 -8.34
C LEU A 174 5.25 -4.63 -7.23
N LEU A 175 5.54 -4.24 -5.98
CA LEU A 175 4.86 -4.75 -4.80
C LEU A 175 3.36 -4.46 -4.88
N HIS A 176 2.97 -3.28 -5.35
CA HIS A 176 1.57 -2.94 -5.61
C HIS A 176 0.89 -3.98 -6.51
N THR A 177 1.38 -4.15 -7.75
CA THR A 177 0.80 -5.09 -8.71
C THR A 177 0.79 -6.52 -8.15
N LEU A 178 1.83 -6.94 -7.43
CA LEU A 178 1.87 -8.25 -6.76
C LEU A 178 0.74 -8.44 -5.73
N GLN A 179 0.40 -7.39 -4.99
CA GLN A 179 -0.63 -7.43 -3.95
C GLN A 179 -2.03 -7.47 -4.55
N ASP A 180 -2.28 -6.66 -5.59
CA ASP A 180 -3.56 -6.60 -6.31
C ASP A 180 -4.01 -7.94 -6.87
N PHE A 181 -3.07 -8.82 -7.25
CA PHE A 181 -3.42 -10.17 -7.66
C PHE A 181 -4.35 -10.88 -6.66
N TYR A 182 -4.12 -10.71 -5.35
CA TYR A 182 -4.89 -11.41 -4.31
C TYR A 182 -6.22 -10.75 -3.98
N SER A 183 -6.38 -9.45 -4.23
CA SER A 183 -7.65 -8.75 -4.05
C SER A 183 -8.55 -8.82 -5.29
N HIS A 184 -7.96 -8.75 -6.48
CA HIS A 184 -8.67 -8.55 -7.76
C HIS A 184 -8.93 -9.84 -8.55
N SER A 185 -8.26 -10.95 -8.22
CA SER A 185 -8.50 -12.25 -8.87
C SER A 185 -9.46 -13.15 -8.07
N ASN A 186 -9.85 -14.29 -8.67
CA ASN A 186 -10.55 -15.37 -7.99
C ASN A 186 -9.63 -16.35 -7.23
N TRP A 187 -8.36 -16.01 -6.96
CA TRP A 187 -7.39 -16.95 -6.37
C TRP A 187 -7.89 -17.62 -5.08
N ILE A 188 -8.53 -16.84 -4.20
CA ILE A 188 -9.03 -17.33 -2.92
C ILE A 188 -10.33 -18.12 -3.11
N GLU A 189 -11.18 -17.70 -4.04
CA GLU A 189 -12.43 -18.35 -4.40
C GLU A 189 -12.23 -19.71 -5.06
N MET A 190 -11.09 -19.93 -5.72
CA MET A 190 -10.61 -21.25 -6.14
C MET A 190 -10.20 -22.17 -4.97
N GLY A 191 -10.27 -21.68 -3.73
CA GLY A 191 -9.87 -22.43 -2.54
C GLY A 191 -8.35 -22.45 -2.31
N LYS A 192 -7.58 -21.61 -3.00
CA LYS A 192 -6.12 -21.54 -2.79
C LYS A 192 -5.84 -20.84 -1.45
N THR A 193 -5.08 -21.52 -0.59
CA THR A 193 -4.68 -21.05 0.75
C THR A 193 -3.21 -20.64 0.84
N ASN A 194 -2.47 -20.80 -0.26
CA ASN A 194 -1.06 -20.43 -0.40
C ASN A 194 -0.88 -19.43 -1.55
N ILE A 195 0.26 -18.76 -1.56
CA ILE A 195 0.62 -17.79 -2.60
C ILE A 195 0.87 -18.47 -3.94
N ASN A 196 0.66 -17.73 -5.03
CA ASN A 196 1.04 -18.17 -6.35
C ASN A 196 2.55 -17.99 -6.56
N ASN A 197 3.31 -19.09 -6.44
CA ASN A 197 4.77 -19.10 -6.55
C ASN A 197 5.30 -18.74 -7.95
N LEU A 198 4.43 -18.61 -8.96
CA LEU A 198 4.83 -18.22 -10.31
C LEU A 198 4.93 -16.70 -10.48
N ILE A 199 4.24 -15.91 -9.64
CA ILE A 199 4.25 -14.45 -9.76
C ILE A 199 5.65 -13.91 -9.45
N GLY A 200 6.14 -13.06 -10.34
CA GLY A 200 7.51 -12.56 -10.29
C GLY A 200 8.56 -13.55 -10.76
N VAL A 201 8.19 -14.76 -11.21
CA VAL A 201 9.10 -15.77 -11.77
C VAL A 201 8.79 -16.08 -13.24
N LYS A 202 7.51 -16.16 -13.62
CA LYS A 202 7.06 -16.47 -14.98
C LYS A 202 5.97 -15.51 -15.44
N GLU A 203 5.91 -15.21 -16.74
CA GLU A 203 4.80 -14.43 -17.31
C GLU A 203 3.47 -15.18 -17.21
N ASN A 204 3.46 -16.47 -17.55
CA ASN A 204 2.28 -17.32 -17.35
C ASN A 204 2.22 -17.79 -15.88
N ILE A 205 1.22 -17.30 -15.16
CA ILE A 205 0.99 -17.57 -13.74
C ILE A 205 -0.23 -18.46 -13.48
N GLY A 206 -0.86 -18.98 -14.54
CA GLY A 206 -2.04 -19.83 -14.48
C GLY A 206 -2.87 -19.74 -15.76
N SER A 207 -3.75 -20.73 -15.97
CA SER A 207 -4.72 -20.69 -17.05
C SER A 207 -5.73 -19.57 -16.82
N VAL A 208 -5.97 -18.74 -17.83
CA VAL A 208 -6.90 -17.60 -17.73
C VAL A 208 -8.20 -17.95 -18.45
N ALA A 209 -9.34 -17.51 -17.91
CA ALA A 209 -10.61 -17.67 -18.59
C ALA A 209 -10.59 -17.00 -19.98
N GLY A 210 -11.24 -17.63 -20.96
CA GLY A 210 -11.26 -17.10 -22.32
C GLY A 210 -12.00 -15.77 -22.41
N GLN A 211 -11.67 -14.91 -23.37
CA GLN A 211 -12.30 -13.59 -23.55
C GLN A 211 -13.83 -13.66 -23.69
N ASN A 212 -14.35 -14.71 -24.34
CA ASN A 212 -15.78 -14.96 -24.54
C ASN A 212 -16.38 -15.99 -23.55
N GLN A 213 -15.63 -16.33 -22.49
CA GLN A 213 -16.08 -17.26 -21.46
C GLN A 213 -16.69 -16.49 -20.30
N ALA A 214 -17.94 -16.80 -19.96
CA ALA A 214 -18.59 -16.27 -18.77
C ALA A 214 -17.82 -16.64 -17.51
N THR A 215 -17.64 -15.69 -16.59
CA THR A 215 -16.91 -15.92 -15.34
C THR A 215 -17.70 -15.61 -14.08
N CYS A 216 -18.69 -14.72 -14.18
CA CYS A 216 -19.61 -14.39 -13.09
C CYS A 216 -21.07 -14.60 -13.50
N ALA A 217 -21.94 -14.92 -12.55
CA ALA A 217 -23.37 -15.10 -12.76
C ALA A 217 -24.14 -13.77 -12.66
N ASN A 218 -25.15 -13.58 -13.52
CA ASN A 218 -26.03 -12.41 -13.49
C ASN A 218 -26.78 -12.24 -12.16
N ASN A 219 -27.16 -13.35 -11.51
CA ASN A 219 -27.90 -13.41 -10.25
C ASN A 219 -27.03 -13.83 -9.05
N GLY A 220 -25.70 -13.75 -9.20
CA GLY A 220 -24.74 -14.18 -8.18
C GLY A 220 -24.56 -13.22 -7.00
N CYS A 221 -25.16 -12.03 -7.07
CA CYS A 221 -25.00 -10.97 -6.08
C CYS A 221 -26.33 -10.49 -5.53
N THR A 222 -26.34 -10.16 -4.23
CA THR A 222 -27.47 -9.50 -3.57
C THR A 222 -27.25 -8.00 -3.55
N LYS A 223 -28.16 -7.24 -4.18
CA LYS A 223 -28.16 -5.77 -4.14
C LYS A 223 -28.62 -5.28 -2.77
N ILE A 224 -27.91 -4.31 -2.21
CA ILE A 224 -28.23 -3.68 -0.93
C ILE A 224 -28.32 -2.17 -1.15
N GLU A 225 -29.40 -1.56 -0.67
CA GLU A 225 -29.62 -0.11 -0.73
C GLU A 225 -29.60 0.46 0.69
N LYS A 226 -28.80 1.50 0.92
CA LYS A 226 -28.67 2.17 2.21
C LYS A 226 -28.85 3.68 2.04
N SER A 227 -29.72 4.27 2.86
CA SER A 227 -29.80 5.73 2.99
C SER A 227 -28.49 6.30 3.51
N CYS A 228 -27.98 7.32 2.84
CA CYS A 228 -26.75 8.00 3.22
C CYS A 228 -26.92 8.83 4.50
N THR A 229 -25.91 8.82 5.37
CA THR A 229 -25.71 9.84 6.42
C THR A 229 -25.44 11.22 5.79
N LEU A 230 -25.48 12.27 6.61
CA LEU A 230 -25.14 13.62 6.13
C LEU A 230 -23.70 13.69 5.61
N TRP A 231 -22.75 13.01 6.27
CA TRP A 231 -21.36 12.93 5.82
C TRP A 231 -21.19 12.13 4.54
N GLU A 232 -21.88 11.00 4.41
CA GLU A 232 -21.88 10.20 3.17
C GLU A 232 -22.44 11.01 1.99
N ARG A 233 -23.46 11.86 2.18
CA ARG A 233 -23.98 12.76 1.12
C ARG A 233 -22.99 13.85 0.69
N ILE A 234 -22.11 14.28 1.59
CA ILE A 234 -21.11 15.32 1.30
C ILE A 234 -19.90 14.71 0.59
N THR A 235 -19.53 13.48 0.96
CA THR A 235 -18.31 12.81 0.48
C THR A 235 -18.56 11.93 -0.75
N LEU A 236 -19.76 11.37 -0.91
CA LEU A 236 -20.17 10.51 -2.01
C LEU A 236 -21.23 11.22 -2.85
N ARG A 237 -21.07 11.19 -4.18
CA ARG A 237 -21.98 11.87 -5.12
C ARG A 237 -23.21 11.03 -5.50
N THR A 238 -23.35 9.83 -4.97
CA THR A 238 -24.43 8.88 -5.28
C THR A 238 -25.15 8.47 -4.00
N CYS A 239 -26.42 8.83 -3.88
CA CYS A 239 -27.29 8.45 -2.77
C CYS A 239 -28.71 8.11 -3.30
N PRO A 240 -29.39 7.05 -2.81
CA PRO A 240 -28.94 6.10 -1.78
C PRO A 240 -27.69 5.31 -2.21
N LEU A 241 -26.90 4.83 -1.25
CA LEU A 241 -25.77 3.96 -1.55
C LEU A 241 -26.30 2.63 -2.06
N VAL A 242 -25.81 2.21 -3.22
CA VAL A 242 -26.11 0.92 -3.83
C VAL A 242 -24.82 0.10 -3.87
N TYR A 243 -24.79 -1.02 -3.16
CA TYR A 243 -23.66 -1.93 -3.14
C TYR A 243 -24.13 -3.38 -3.15
N TYR A 244 -23.20 -4.34 -3.23
CA TYR A 244 -23.52 -5.73 -3.52
C TYR A 244 -22.78 -6.69 -2.58
N ASP A 245 -23.46 -7.72 -2.09
CA ASP A 245 -22.83 -8.91 -1.50
C ASP A 245 -22.74 -10.00 -2.58
N CYS A 246 -21.51 -10.34 -2.97
CA CYS A 246 -21.24 -11.17 -4.14
C CYS A 246 -20.52 -12.50 -3.82
N LYS A 247 -20.56 -12.96 -2.56
CA LYS A 247 -19.79 -14.14 -2.08
C LYS A 247 -19.71 -15.35 -3.01
N ASN A 248 -20.75 -15.61 -3.81
CA ASN A 248 -20.86 -16.77 -4.68
C ASN A 248 -21.19 -16.40 -6.14
N ASN A 249 -20.73 -15.22 -6.62
CA ASN A 249 -21.04 -14.79 -7.98
C ASN A 249 -20.16 -15.43 -9.06
N ILE A 250 -18.95 -15.90 -8.73
CA ILE A 250 -18.06 -16.58 -9.68
C ILE A 250 -18.66 -17.94 -10.04
N LEU A 251 -18.71 -18.25 -11.34
CA LEU A 251 -19.29 -19.49 -11.83
C LEU A 251 -18.48 -20.70 -11.32
N PRO A 252 -19.12 -21.75 -10.78
CA PRO A 252 -18.41 -22.89 -10.17
C PRO A 252 -17.40 -23.56 -11.10
N GLN A 253 -17.71 -23.62 -12.41
CA GLN A 253 -16.83 -24.19 -13.42
C GLN A 253 -15.49 -23.44 -13.57
N ILE A 254 -15.46 -22.12 -13.35
CA ILE A 254 -14.22 -21.34 -13.41
C ILE A 254 -13.29 -21.77 -12.28
N ASN A 255 -13.84 -21.94 -11.08
CA ASN A 255 -13.05 -22.36 -9.94
C ASN A 255 -12.64 -23.84 -10.02
N SER A 256 -13.53 -24.73 -10.47
CA SER A 256 -13.21 -26.17 -10.58
C SER A 256 -12.21 -26.49 -11.70
N GLN A 257 -12.16 -25.67 -12.75
CA GLN A 257 -11.17 -25.76 -13.83
C GLN A 257 -9.86 -25.00 -13.52
N GLU A 258 -9.77 -24.38 -12.34
CA GLU A 258 -8.65 -23.52 -11.93
C GLU A 258 -8.32 -22.42 -12.94
N LEU A 259 -9.35 -21.81 -13.54
CA LEU A 259 -9.20 -20.68 -14.45
C LEU A 259 -9.16 -19.38 -13.66
N LEU A 260 -8.14 -18.56 -13.92
CA LEU A 260 -8.02 -17.21 -13.41
C LEU A 260 -9.02 -16.29 -14.11
N THR A 261 -9.79 -15.55 -13.31
CA THR A 261 -10.59 -14.39 -13.73
C THR A 261 -10.28 -13.23 -12.79
N SER A 262 -10.41 -12.00 -13.30
CA SER A 262 -10.37 -10.79 -12.48
C SER A 262 -11.51 -9.83 -12.84
N GLY A 263 -11.63 -8.74 -12.08
CA GLY A 263 -12.66 -7.74 -12.28
C GLY A 263 -12.36 -6.80 -13.44
N TYR A 264 -13.37 -6.40 -14.18
CA TYR A 264 -13.28 -5.27 -15.11
C TYR A 264 -13.66 -3.99 -14.38
N LEU A 265 -12.79 -2.99 -14.38
CA LEU A 265 -13.05 -1.68 -13.77
C LEU A 265 -13.58 -0.70 -14.82
N PHE A 266 -14.50 0.20 -14.44
CA PHE A 266 -14.90 1.29 -15.32
C PHE A 266 -13.72 2.21 -15.69
N ASN A 267 -13.62 2.64 -16.96
CA ASN A 267 -12.63 3.61 -17.44
C ASN A 267 -11.16 3.16 -17.29
N GLN A 268 -10.92 1.86 -17.34
CA GLN A 268 -9.58 1.26 -17.41
C GLN A 268 -9.03 1.21 -18.85
N SER A 269 -7.77 0.82 -18.98
CA SER A 269 -7.01 0.82 -20.22
C SER A 269 -6.07 -0.38 -20.33
N ASN A 270 -5.83 -0.82 -21.57
CA ASN A 270 -4.83 -1.83 -21.90
C ASN A 270 -3.40 -1.23 -21.92
N ASP A 271 -2.40 -2.07 -22.20
CA ASP A 271 -0.97 -1.69 -22.24
C ASP A 271 -0.62 -0.60 -23.27
N ASN A 272 -1.47 -0.39 -24.27
CA ASN A 272 -1.32 0.67 -25.26
C ASN A 272 -2.08 1.96 -24.86
N TYR A 273 -2.55 2.05 -23.61
CA TYR A 273 -3.40 3.12 -23.10
C TYR A 273 -4.73 3.30 -23.86
N GLY A 274 -5.15 2.27 -24.60
CA GLY A 274 -6.46 2.22 -25.25
C GLY A 274 -7.56 1.86 -24.25
N PRO A 275 -8.78 2.42 -24.37
CA PRO A 275 -9.87 2.14 -23.45
C PRO A 275 -10.23 0.65 -23.49
N LEU A 276 -10.49 0.06 -22.33
CA LEU A 276 -10.87 -1.34 -22.17
C LEU A 276 -12.15 -1.44 -21.35
N ASN A 277 -13.22 -1.97 -21.95
CA ASN A 277 -14.52 -2.08 -21.30
C ASN A 277 -14.84 -3.53 -20.95
N LYS A 278 -15.64 -3.71 -19.90
CA LYS A 278 -16.27 -4.99 -19.57
C LYS A 278 -17.05 -5.51 -20.81
N PRO A 279 -16.76 -6.73 -21.31
CA PRO A 279 -17.48 -7.30 -22.44
C PRO A 279 -18.98 -7.43 -22.15
N THR A 280 -19.81 -6.90 -23.06
CA THR A 280 -21.27 -7.00 -22.97
C THR A 280 -21.72 -8.42 -23.32
N ASN A 281 -22.78 -8.89 -22.65
CA ASN A 281 -23.40 -10.22 -22.87
C ASN A 281 -22.50 -11.45 -22.64
N VAL A 282 -21.26 -11.29 -22.17
CA VAL A 282 -20.37 -12.42 -21.82
C VAL A 282 -20.54 -12.88 -20.36
N GLN A 283 -21.01 -11.99 -19.47
CA GLN A 283 -21.07 -12.23 -18.02
C GLN A 283 -19.67 -12.32 -17.37
N LYS A 284 -18.82 -11.34 -17.68
CA LYS A 284 -17.54 -11.15 -16.98
C LYS A 284 -17.77 -10.50 -15.62
N CYS A 285 -16.87 -10.74 -14.67
CA CYS A 285 -16.91 -10.09 -13.37
C CYS A 285 -16.55 -8.61 -13.47
N SER A 286 -17.27 -7.74 -12.77
CA SER A 286 -16.81 -6.37 -12.52
C SER A 286 -15.75 -6.35 -11.42
N HIS A 287 -14.98 -5.27 -11.32
CA HIS A 287 -14.15 -5.03 -10.15
C HIS A 287 -15.04 -4.88 -8.91
N GLY A 288 -16.01 -3.98 -8.96
CA GLY A 288 -17.03 -3.80 -7.93
C GLY A 288 -16.81 -2.59 -7.03
N GLY A 289 -17.84 -2.27 -6.24
CA GLY A 289 -17.87 -1.18 -5.27
C GLY A 289 -18.71 0.01 -5.72
N VAL A 290 -19.08 0.89 -4.78
CA VAL A 290 -19.98 2.04 -5.05
C VAL A 290 -19.45 3.07 -6.06
N ILE A 291 -18.16 3.00 -6.41
CA ILE A 291 -17.51 3.91 -7.35
C ILE A 291 -17.14 3.25 -8.68
N ASP A 292 -17.40 1.96 -8.85
CA ASP A 292 -17.17 1.24 -10.10
C ASP A 292 -18.48 1.13 -10.86
N ASP A 293 -18.69 2.00 -11.84
CA ASP A 293 -19.90 2.01 -12.67
C ASP A 293 -20.10 0.69 -13.43
N SER A 294 -19.03 -0.08 -13.65
CA SER A 294 -19.14 -1.40 -14.28
C SER A 294 -19.94 -2.38 -13.40
N SER A 295 -20.06 -2.13 -12.10
CA SER A 295 -20.86 -2.94 -11.15
C SER A 295 -22.34 -3.01 -11.51
N ASN A 296 -22.83 -2.07 -12.32
CA ASN A 296 -24.23 -2.01 -12.75
C ASN A 296 -24.46 -2.74 -14.09
N VAL A 297 -23.40 -3.22 -14.75
CA VAL A 297 -23.47 -3.99 -16.00
C VAL A 297 -23.71 -5.47 -15.66
N PRO A 298 -24.55 -6.23 -16.42
CA PRO A 298 -24.84 -7.64 -16.16
C PRO A 298 -23.64 -8.51 -15.80
N ALA A 299 -23.85 -9.52 -14.96
CA ALA A 299 -22.92 -9.99 -13.94
C ALA A 299 -22.57 -8.84 -12.98
N ILE A 300 -23.61 -8.33 -12.32
CA ILE A 300 -23.59 -7.14 -11.46
C ILE A 300 -22.73 -7.35 -10.21
N GLY A 301 -22.42 -6.25 -9.52
CA GLY A 301 -21.58 -6.26 -8.34
C GLY A 301 -20.11 -6.31 -8.72
N GLY A 302 -19.39 -7.36 -8.33
CA GLY A 302 -17.97 -7.50 -8.66
C GLY A 302 -17.29 -8.52 -7.77
N ILE A 303 -15.96 -8.56 -7.83
CA ILE A 303 -15.16 -9.60 -7.14
C ILE A 303 -14.04 -9.06 -6.25
N ASN A 304 -13.82 -7.75 -6.19
CA ASN A 304 -12.69 -7.19 -5.43
C ASN A 304 -12.83 -7.39 -3.92
N LYS A 305 -11.68 -7.40 -3.24
CA LYS A 305 -11.52 -7.65 -1.79
C LYS A 305 -10.69 -6.55 -1.13
N ASP A 306 -10.70 -5.37 -1.73
CA ASP A 306 -9.80 -4.25 -1.41
C ASP A 306 -10.00 -3.73 0.01
N ALA A 307 -11.22 -3.82 0.52
CA ALA A 307 -11.63 -3.33 1.81
C ALA A 307 -12.48 -4.35 2.58
N ASN A 308 -12.42 -4.26 3.90
CA ASN A 308 -13.26 -5.01 4.82
C ASN A 308 -14.66 -4.38 4.98
N THR A 309 -15.30 -4.00 3.87
CA THR A 309 -16.67 -3.47 3.86
C THR A 309 -17.36 -3.72 2.52
N LEU A 310 -18.63 -4.13 2.57
CA LEU A 310 -19.45 -4.38 1.38
C LEU A 310 -19.71 -3.12 0.53
N ILE A 311 -19.55 -1.92 1.11
CA ILE A 311 -19.69 -0.65 0.37
C ILE A 311 -18.60 -0.54 -0.71
N LEU A 312 -17.38 -0.99 -0.40
CA LEU A 312 -16.22 -0.83 -1.28
C LEU A 312 -15.88 -2.13 -2.00
N SER A 313 -16.12 -3.27 -1.37
CA SER A 313 -15.69 -4.56 -1.86
C SER A 313 -16.81 -5.58 -1.77
N PRO A 314 -17.35 -6.04 -2.92
CA PRO A 314 -18.40 -7.05 -2.91
C PRO A 314 -17.99 -8.38 -2.28
N HIS A 315 -16.69 -8.68 -2.24
CA HIS A 315 -16.09 -9.86 -1.58
C HIS A 315 -15.35 -9.48 -0.29
N SER A 316 -15.84 -8.46 0.44
CA SER A 316 -15.20 -7.98 1.68
C SER A 316 -14.94 -9.06 2.74
N ASN A 317 -15.75 -10.14 2.76
CA ASN A 317 -15.54 -11.29 3.65
C ASN A 317 -14.21 -12.05 3.39
N LEU A 318 -13.57 -11.83 2.23
CA LEU A 318 -12.28 -12.42 1.87
C LEU A 318 -11.10 -11.44 2.02
N HIS A 319 -11.34 -10.17 2.38
CA HIS A 319 -10.30 -9.13 2.50
C HIS A 319 -9.10 -9.61 3.31
N PHE A 320 -9.32 -10.13 4.52
CA PHE A 320 -8.24 -10.58 5.39
C PHE A 320 -7.46 -11.79 4.87
N LYS A 321 -8.10 -12.65 4.07
CA LYS A 321 -7.40 -13.76 3.40
C LYS A 321 -6.52 -13.22 2.26
N ALA A 322 -7.01 -12.22 1.52
CA ALA A 322 -6.23 -11.53 0.49
C ALA A 322 -5.01 -10.84 1.08
N VAL A 323 -5.19 -10.11 2.19
CA VAL A 323 -4.10 -9.47 2.94
C VAL A 323 -3.04 -10.47 3.40
N ASP A 324 -3.45 -11.60 3.98
CA ASP A 324 -2.52 -12.64 4.45
C ASP A 324 -1.67 -13.20 3.29
N LEU A 325 -2.29 -13.50 2.16
CA LEU A 325 -1.58 -13.97 0.97
C LEU A 325 -0.69 -12.88 0.36
N ALA A 326 -1.16 -11.64 0.31
CA ALA A 326 -0.40 -10.51 -0.19
C ALA A 326 0.86 -10.26 0.65
N ILE A 327 0.77 -10.30 1.99
CA ILE A 327 1.95 -10.19 2.88
C ILE A 327 2.92 -11.35 2.67
N LYS A 328 2.42 -12.59 2.57
CA LYS A 328 3.26 -13.77 2.29
C LYS A 328 3.96 -13.65 0.94
N ALA A 329 3.28 -13.12 -0.07
CA ALA A 329 3.83 -12.93 -1.40
C ALA A 329 4.90 -11.83 -1.41
N THR A 330 4.64 -10.70 -0.74
CA THR A 330 5.61 -9.62 -0.52
C THR A 330 6.85 -10.12 0.23
N GLU A 331 6.68 -10.85 1.34
CA GLU A 331 7.77 -11.48 2.08
C GLU A 331 8.59 -12.43 1.18
N GLN A 332 7.93 -13.33 0.46
CA GLN A 332 8.62 -14.26 -0.43
C GLN A 332 9.37 -13.54 -1.55
N PHE A 333 8.75 -12.52 -2.15
CA PHE A 333 9.39 -11.73 -3.20
C PHE A 333 10.66 -11.06 -2.69
N LEU A 334 10.60 -10.37 -1.54
CA LEU A 334 11.76 -9.69 -0.94
C LEU A 334 12.87 -10.68 -0.56
N ASN A 335 12.51 -11.84 0.00
CA ASN A 335 13.48 -12.90 0.30
C ASN A 335 14.13 -13.47 -0.96
N ASN A 336 13.39 -13.63 -2.06
CA ASN A 336 13.94 -14.08 -3.34
C ASN A 336 14.81 -13.01 -3.99
N LEU A 337 14.40 -11.75 -3.95
CA LEU A 337 15.21 -10.62 -4.39
C LEU A 337 16.54 -10.57 -3.64
N ARG A 338 16.51 -10.72 -2.30
CA ARG A 338 17.71 -10.80 -1.45
C ARG A 338 18.66 -11.91 -1.91
N LYS A 339 18.13 -13.10 -2.21
CA LYS A 339 18.96 -14.22 -2.74
C LYS A 339 19.61 -13.86 -4.07
N ASP A 340 18.90 -13.18 -4.96
CA ASP A 340 19.42 -12.81 -6.29
C ASP A 340 20.48 -11.72 -6.27
N ILE A 341 20.31 -10.72 -5.40
CA ILE A 341 21.21 -9.54 -5.36
C ILE A 341 22.29 -9.67 -4.30
N GLY A 342 22.12 -10.57 -3.33
CA GLY A 342 23.02 -10.80 -2.20
C GLY A 342 22.82 -9.82 -1.04
N ASP A 343 23.24 -10.23 0.15
CA ASP A 343 23.02 -9.48 1.41
C ASP A 343 23.55 -8.05 1.37
N LYS A 344 24.74 -7.82 0.77
CA LYS A 344 25.35 -6.49 0.67
C LYS A 344 24.52 -5.52 -0.17
N ASN A 345 23.96 -5.99 -1.29
CA ASN A 345 23.14 -5.14 -2.15
C ASN A 345 21.73 -4.96 -1.58
N PHE A 346 21.21 -5.96 -0.88
CA PHE A 346 19.94 -5.85 -0.17
C PHE A 346 20.04 -4.83 0.98
N ASP A 347 21.13 -4.87 1.74
CA ASP A 347 21.46 -3.85 2.73
C ASP A 347 21.52 -2.45 2.11
N ARG A 348 22.21 -2.29 0.97
CA ARG A 348 22.29 -1.01 0.25
C ARG A 348 20.93 -0.52 -0.27
N LEU A 349 20.08 -1.44 -0.74
CA LEU A 349 18.74 -1.12 -1.25
C LEU A 349 17.87 -0.46 -0.17
N PHE A 350 17.92 -0.99 1.06
CA PHE A 350 17.09 -0.51 2.16
C PHE A 350 17.82 0.36 3.19
N ILE A 351 19.14 0.51 3.06
CA ILE A 351 19.98 1.20 4.03
C ILE A 351 19.82 0.58 5.43
N ILE A 352 20.00 -0.74 5.54
CA ILE A 352 19.81 -1.48 6.81
C ILE A 352 20.95 -1.18 7.78
N ASN A 353 22.19 -1.07 7.29
CA ASN A 353 23.35 -0.67 8.07
C ASN A 353 23.88 0.66 7.51
N PRO A 354 23.37 1.80 7.99
CA PRO A 354 23.68 3.08 7.36
C PRO A 354 25.10 3.54 7.68
N THR A 355 25.70 4.28 6.75
CA THR A 355 26.93 5.02 7.00
C THR A 355 26.67 6.20 7.94
N GLN A 356 27.73 6.76 8.52
CA GLN A 356 27.62 7.97 9.36
C GLN A 356 26.96 9.13 8.60
N GLU A 357 27.30 9.31 7.32
CA GLU A 357 26.70 10.33 6.45
C GLU A 357 25.19 10.10 6.28
N GLN A 358 24.76 8.85 6.08
CA GLN A 358 23.34 8.51 5.92
C GLN A 358 22.54 8.74 7.20
N HIS A 359 23.11 8.43 8.37
CA HIS A 359 22.49 8.78 9.66
C HIS A 359 22.33 10.28 9.84
N GLN A 360 23.37 11.06 9.51
CA GLN A 360 23.38 12.51 9.64
C GLN A 360 22.35 13.15 8.71
N ALA A 361 22.26 12.69 7.47
CA ALA A 361 21.28 13.16 6.50
C ALA A 361 19.84 12.89 6.98
N ALA A 362 19.55 11.67 7.43
CA ALA A 362 18.22 11.32 7.94
C ALA A 362 17.85 12.12 9.21
N SER A 363 18.81 12.30 10.12
CA SER A 363 18.61 13.12 11.33
C SER A 363 18.35 14.58 11.01
N HIS A 364 19.06 15.12 10.02
CA HIS A 364 18.83 16.49 9.56
C HIS A 364 17.45 16.66 8.95
N ALA A 365 16.98 15.68 8.17
CA ALA A 365 15.63 15.65 7.59
C ALA A 365 14.56 15.81 8.67
N VAL A 366 14.63 14.96 9.71
CA VAL A 366 13.66 14.98 10.82
C VAL A 366 13.69 16.32 11.56
N LYS A 367 14.89 16.86 11.83
CA LYS A 367 15.06 18.18 12.45
C LYS A 367 14.45 19.31 11.61
N ASN A 368 14.50 19.19 10.29
CA ASN A 368 13.90 20.15 9.35
C ASN A 368 12.41 19.92 9.10
N GLY A 369 11.77 19.01 9.83
CA GLY A 369 10.32 18.78 9.76
C GLY A 369 9.89 17.70 8.78
N THR A 370 10.80 16.95 8.17
CA THR A 370 10.42 15.76 7.38
C THR A 370 9.70 14.77 8.30
N ARG A 371 8.58 14.24 7.81
CA ARG A 371 7.75 13.22 8.48
C ARG A 371 7.58 12.01 7.56
N PHE A 372 7.31 10.86 8.16
CA PHE A 372 6.89 9.68 7.41
C PHE A 372 5.51 9.90 6.79
N ARG A 373 5.32 9.45 5.56
CA ARG A 373 4.04 9.52 4.85
C ARG A 373 3.13 8.37 5.26
N PHE A 374 3.65 7.15 5.26
CA PHE A 374 2.89 5.92 5.50
C PHE A 374 3.50 5.03 6.57
N PHE A 375 4.80 5.13 6.82
CA PHE A 375 5.49 4.28 7.79
C PHE A 375 4.95 4.45 9.21
N THR A 376 4.67 3.33 9.88
CA THR A 376 4.20 3.31 11.27
C THR A 376 5.21 2.62 12.19
N SER A 377 5.78 3.33 13.17
CA SER A 377 6.83 2.79 14.05
C SER A 377 6.34 1.66 14.99
N PHE A 378 5.04 1.57 15.23
CA PHE A 378 4.43 0.63 16.18
C PHE A 378 3.83 -0.62 15.52
N LEU A 379 3.93 -0.77 14.20
CA LEU A 379 3.55 -2.03 13.54
C LEU A 379 4.52 -3.12 13.96
N SER A 380 3.97 -4.15 14.59
CA SER A 380 4.70 -5.34 15.01
C SER A 380 4.00 -6.58 14.47
N VAL A 381 4.76 -7.43 13.79
CA VAL A 381 4.26 -8.68 13.23
C VAL A 381 5.23 -9.80 13.59
N SER A 382 4.71 -11.01 13.76
CA SER A 382 5.54 -12.20 13.90
C SER A 382 5.83 -12.83 12.53
N SER A 383 6.86 -13.68 12.48
CA SER A 383 7.14 -14.56 11.33
C SER A 383 6.43 -15.92 11.46
N LYS A 384 5.38 -16.03 12.31
CA LYS A 384 4.60 -17.26 12.46
C LYS A 384 4.00 -17.67 11.11
N GLN A 385 3.98 -18.98 10.87
CA GLN A 385 3.21 -19.59 9.79
C GLN A 385 1.74 -19.76 10.22
N GLY A 386 0.82 -19.89 9.26
CA GLY A 386 -0.61 -20.04 9.51
C GLY A 386 -1.31 -18.76 9.97
N ASP A 387 -2.40 -18.91 10.74
CA ASP A 387 -3.31 -17.81 11.13
C ASP A 387 -2.72 -16.78 12.10
N GLY A 388 -1.50 -17.01 12.59
CA GLY A 388 -0.83 -16.10 13.53
C GLY A 388 -0.62 -14.70 12.97
N LEU A 389 -0.32 -14.57 11.67
CA LEU A 389 -0.17 -13.28 11.00
C LEU A 389 -1.47 -12.48 10.99
N LEU A 390 -2.60 -13.14 10.69
CA LEU A 390 -3.89 -12.48 10.67
C LEU A 390 -4.32 -12.01 12.07
N THR A 391 -4.01 -12.79 13.10
CA THR A 391 -4.24 -12.38 14.50
C THR A 391 -3.40 -11.16 14.86
N ASP A 392 -2.14 -11.10 14.42
CA ASP A 392 -1.26 -9.95 14.65
C ASP A 392 -1.82 -8.67 14.03
N LEU A 393 -2.28 -8.74 12.78
CA LEU A 393 -2.84 -7.59 12.06
C LEU A 393 -4.15 -7.11 12.68
N LYS A 394 -5.08 -8.02 13.01
CA LYS A 394 -6.34 -7.65 13.69
C LYS A 394 -6.08 -6.96 15.02
N HIS A 395 -5.11 -7.47 15.80
CA HIS A 395 -4.72 -6.84 17.07
C HIS A 395 -4.11 -5.45 16.84
N TRP A 396 -3.25 -5.29 15.84
CA TRP A 396 -2.65 -4.01 15.49
C TRP A 396 -3.70 -2.98 15.06
N ILE A 397 -4.64 -3.36 14.17
CA ILE A 397 -5.79 -2.52 13.77
C ILE A 397 -6.56 -2.06 15.00
N THR A 398 -6.91 -2.99 15.90
CA THR A 398 -7.64 -2.68 17.13
C THR A 398 -6.90 -1.64 17.98
N LYS A 399 -5.58 -1.83 18.15
CA LYS A 399 -4.74 -0.88 18.91
C LYS A 399 -4.68 0.49 18.24
N ARG A 400 -4.52 0.54 16.91
CA ARG A 400 -4.53 1.78 16.13
C ARG A 400 -5.85 2.54 16.30
N ILE A 401 -6.98 1.85 16.17
CA ILE A 401 -8.32 2.45 16.32
C ILE A 401 -8.50 3.01 17.73
N ASN A 402 -8.10 2.26 18.75
CA ASN A 402 -8.19 2.71 20.13
C ASN A 402 -7.31 3.93 20.39
N MET A 403 -6.12 4.00 19.79
CA MET A 403 -5.24 5.17 19.85
C MET A 403 -5.92 6.39 19.21
N ILE A 404 -6.48 6.26 18.01
CA ILE A 404 -7.20 7.34 17.32
C ILE A 404 -8.40 7.80 18.15
N LYS A 405 -9.20 6.86 18.71
CA LYS A 405 -10.34 7.17 19.57
C LYS A 405 -9.91 7.92 20.83
N SER A 406 -8.84 7.47 21.50
CA SER A 406 -8.28 8.13 22.69
C SER A 406 -7.80 9.55 22.41
N ILE A 407 -7.17 9.75 21.24
CA ILE A 407 -6.77 11.07 20.77
C ILE A 407 -8.03 11.93 20.59
N LEU A 408 -9.02 11.48 19.81
CA LEU A 408 -10.23 12.27 19.54
C LEU A 408 -11.06 12.56 20.79
N SER A 409 -11.10 11.66 21.78
CA SER A 409 -11.80 11.89 23.06
C SER A 409 -11.12 12.91 23.98
N GLY A 410 -9.85 13.24 23.75
CA GLY A 410 -9.09 14.20 24.55
C GLY A 410 -9.10 15.65 24.03
N PHE A 411 -9.81 15.96 22.93
CA PHE A 411 -9.68 17.22 22.18
C PHE A 411 -10.69 18.32 22.53
N PHE A 412 -11.43 18.17 23.62
CA PHE A 412 -12.10 19.29 24.30
C PHE A 412 -11.75 19.16 25.78
N PRO A 413 -10.90 20.00 26.42
CA PRO A 413 -10.51 21.38 26.12
C PRO A 413 -8.98 21.63 26.10
N ASP A 414 -8.58 22.76 25.54
CA ASP A 414 -7.24 23.36 25.59
C ASP A 414 -6.14 22.83 24.64
N GLN A 415 -5.82 23.71 23.70
CA GLN A 415 -4.91 23.57 22.58
C GLN A 415 -3.48 23.23 22.99
N LYS A 416 -3.08 21.97 22.80
CA LYS A 416 -1.71 21.62 22.41
C LYS A 416 -1.74 20.94 21.05
N LYS A 417 -1.00 21.53 20.10
CA LYS A 417 -0.82 21.00 18.74
C LYS A 417 -0.41 19.53 18.82
N LEU A 418 -1.24 18.67 18.26
CA LEU A 418 -0.90 17.28 17.99
C LEU A 418 -0.53 17.22 16.50
N ASP A 419 0.70 16.80 16.20
CA ASP A 419 1.14 16.41 14.86
C ASP A 419 0.42 15.09 14.50
N ILE A 420 -0.85 15.20 14.12
CA ILE A 420 -1.53 14.17 13.33
C ILE A 420 -0.95 14.34 11.91
N PRO A 421 -0.34 13.31 11.28
CA PRO A 421 0.08 13.42 9.89
C PRO A 421 -1.17 13.65 9.04
N THR A 422 -1.44 14.92 8.72
CA THR A 422 -2.32 15.28 7.62
C THR A 422 -1.53 14.98 6.37
N TYR A 423 -1.97 13.97 5.62
CA TYR A 423 -1.42 13.62 4.32
C TYR A 423 -1.49 14.85 3.42
N ASP A 424 -0.33 15.45 3.13
CA ASP A 424 -0.23 16.46 2.09
C ASP A 424 -0.19 15.76 0.73
N LEU A 425 -1.38 15.53 0.17
CA LEU A 425 -1.57 14.96 -1.16
C LEU A 425 -1.39 16.03 -2.26
N SER A 426 -1.09 17.30 -1.92
CA SER A 426 -0.94 18.36 -2.92
C SER A 426 0.29 18.19 -3.82
N ASP A 427 1.29 17.44 -3.36
CA ASP A 427 2.46 17.02 -4.14
C ASP A 427 2.16 15.89 -5.15
N LEU A 428 0.96 15.28 -5.12
CA LEU A 428 0.55 14.27 -6.11
C LEU A 428 0.23 14.86 -7.50
N GLN A 429 0.27 16.20 -7.64
CA GLN A 429 0.31 16.83 -8.95
C GLN A 429 1.72 16.68 -9.55
N VAL A 430 1.91 15.54 -10.21
CA VAL A 430 3.05 15.20 -11.06
C VAL A 430 3.49 16.39 -11.90
N ASN A 431 4.69 16.92 -11.63
CA ASN A 431 5.43 17.76 -12.57
C ASN A 431 6.78 17.10 -12.87
N VAL A 432 6.79 16.31 -13.94
CA VAL A 432 7.98 15.63 -14.50
C VAL A 432 8.88 16.67 -15.16
N LYS A 433 9.64 17.47 -14.40
CA LYS A 433 10.73 18.31 -14.93
C LYS A 433 11.78 18.67 -13.86
N ASP A 434 12.50 17.69 -13.32
CA ASP A 434 13.86 17.98 -12.83
C ASP A 434 14.69 16.70 -12.70
N VAL A 435 15.53 16.43 -13.71
CA VAL A 435 16.31 15.19 -13.86
C VAL A 435 17.77 15.34 -13.42
N ASN A 436 18.15 16.47 -12.82
CA ASN A 436 19.56 16.78 -12.56
C ASN A 436 19.78 17.21 -11.11
N ASN A 437 19.66 16.30 -10.13
CA ASN A 437 20.40 16.30 -8.84
C ASN A 437 19.85 15.23 -7.87
N PHE A 438 20.31 13.97 -8.00
CA PHE A 438 20.00 12.91 -7.03
C PHE A 438 21.29 12.30 -6.47
N ARG A 439 21.78 12.90 -5.39
CA ARG A 439 22.51 12.18 -4.33
C ARG A 439 21.45 11.82 -3.29
N ALA A 440 21.53 10.63 -2.68
CA ALA A 440 20.57 10.11 -1.69
C ALA A 440 20.40 11.03 -0.45
N ALA A 441 19.72 12.15 -0.64
CA ALA A 441 19.32 13.14 0.34
C ALA A 441 17.79 13.10 0.45
N PRO A 442 17.24 13.27 1.66
CA PRO A 442 15.80 13.32 1.90
C PRO A 442 15.14 14.31 0.94
N TYR A 443 13.97 13.96 0.42
CA TYR A 443 13.12 14.84 -0.37
C TYR A 443 13.07 16.23 0.27
N ILE A 444 13.68 17.21 -0.40
CA ILE A 444 13.61 18.63 -0.07
C ILE A 444 12.25 19.10 -0.56
N ILE A 445 11.30 19.26 0.36
CA ILE A 445 10.23 20.24 0.16
C ILE A 445 10.65 21.43 1.00
N GLU A 446 11.38 22.36 0.37
CA GLU A 446 11.44 23.72 0.92
C GLU A 446 10.01 24.25 0.93
N SER A 447 9.45 24.42 2.12
CA SER A 447 8.44 25.46 2.35
C SER A 447 9.11 26.80 2.04
N ARG A 448 9.19 27.17 0.75
CA ARG A 448 9.46 28.54 0.38
C ARG A 448 8.28 29.35 0.88
N ASN A 449 8.56 30.11 1.93
CA ASN A 449 7.82 31.31 2.30
C ASN A 449 7.45 32.10 1.03
N THR A 450 6.24 31.89 0.50
CA THR A 450 5.62 32.88 -0.37
C THR A 450 5.26 34.05 0.52
N GLY A 451 6.12 35.05 0.52
CA GLY A 451 5.96 36.28 1.27
C GLY A 451 4.60 36.91 1.04
N ARG A 452 3.80 36.99 2.10
CA ARG A 452 2.72 37.97 2.26
C ARG A 452 2.41 38.17 3.74
N LYS A 453 3.39 38.68 4.48
CA LYS A 453 3.21 39.35 5.78
C LYS A 453 4.42 40.24 6.10
N LYS A 454 4.65 41.22 5.24
CA LYS A 454 5.45 42.42 5.56
C LYS A 454 4.76 43.62 4.92
N ARG A 455 3.73 44.11 5.61
CA ARG A 455 3.17 45.47 5.56
C ARG A 455 1.79 45.43 6.20
N PHE A 456 1.78 45.48 7.52
CA PHE A 456 0.74 46.18 8.26
C PHE A 456 1.36 46.49 9.62
N ILE A 457 1.23 47.75 10.04
CA ILE A 457 1.85 48.37 11.22
C ILE A 457 3.27 48.89 10.97
N ASP A 458 3.38 49.85 10.05
CA ASP A 458 3.99 51.14 10.40
C ASP A 458 2.88 52.18 10.32
N VAL A 459 2.44 52.59 11.50
CA VAL A 459 1.42 53.58 11.77
C VAL A 459 2.02 54.96 11.46
N LEU A 460 1.27 55.76 10.70
CA LEU A 460 1.26 57.23 10.71
C LEU A 460 2.62 57.95 10.62
N ARG A 461 2.90 58.52 9.44
CA ARG A 461 3.33 59.93 9.35
C ARG A 461 3.06 60.49 7.96
N ASN A 462 2.16 61.46 7.96
CA ASN A 462 1.99 62.50 6.95
C ASN A 462 3.31 62.88 6.24
N ARG A 463 3.28 63.02 4.92
CA ARG A 463 3.40 64.31 4.23
C ARG A 463 3.43 64.12 2.71
N GLN A 464 2.46 64.80 2.09
CA GLN A 464 2.28 65.15 0.67
C GLN A 464 1.87 64.04 -0.28
#